data_AF-A0A8X6TKF4-F1
#
_entry.id   AF-A0A8X6TKF4-F1
#
_cell.length_a   1.000
_cell.length_b   1.000
_cell.length_c   1.000
_cell.angle_alpha   90.00
_cell.angle_beta   90.00
_cell.angle_gamma   90.00
#
_symmetry.space_group_name_H-M   'P 1'
#
loop_
_entity.id
_entity.type
_entity.pdbx_description
1 polymer ?
#
loop_
_entity_poly.entity_id
_entity_poly.type
_entity_poly.pdbx_seq_one_letter_code
_entity_poly.pdbx_strand_id
1 'polypeptide(L)'
;MRPVLHGLNGTEPLPPTEFPAILSERQIHIIHVQGFETEYKPSGIDSPQLFFQIELNDLTRNLGLSKEAAELLASRLKNKRLLADDISFYWYRNREK
;
A
#
# COMPACT_ATOMS: atom_id res chain seq x y z
N MET A 1 -56.34 19.54 -18.95
CA MET A 1 -55.10 18.74 -18.98
C MET A 1 -55.49 17.27 -18.85
N ARG A 2 -55.24 16.43 -19.85
CA ARG A 2 -55.52 14.97 -19.76
C ARG A 2 -54.20 14.24 -19.43
N PRO A 3 -54.19 13.26 -18.51
CA PRO A 3 -52.97 12.55 -18.17
C PRO A 3 -52.54 11.63 -19.32
N VAL A 4 -51.22 11.53 -19.52
CA VAL A 4 -50.60 10.69 -20.55
C VAL A 4 -50.52 9.26 -20.02
N LEU A 5 -51.00 8.29 -20.80
CA LEU A 5 -50.97 6.87 -20.46
C LEU A 5 -49.58 6.32 -20.81
N HIS A 6 -48.74 6.07 -19.80
CA HIS A 6 -47.48 5.38 -20.02
C HIS A 6 -47.76 3.90 -20.27
N GLY A 7 -47.45 3.44 -21.49
CA GLY A 7 -47.51 2.03 -21.85
C GLY A 7 -46.49 1.24 -21.04
N LEU A 8 -46.96 0.20 -20.38
CA LEU A 8 -46.21 -0.73 -19.54
C LEU A 8 -45.38 -1.68 -20.42
N ASN A 9 -44.48 -1.10 -21.23
CA ASN A 9 -43.68 -1.83 -22.22
C ASN A 9 -42.23 -1.34 -22.24
N GLY A 10 -41.68 -1.06 -21.07
CA GLY A 10 -40.24 -1.16 -20.87
C GLY A 10 -39.94 -2.65 -20.72
N THR A 11 -39.29 -3.25 -21.71
CA THR A 11 -38.64 -4.55 -21.50
C THR A 11 -37.60 -4.30 -20.40
N GLU A 12 -37.92 -4.66 -19.16
CA GLU A 12 -36.96 -4.57 -18.08
C GLU A 12 -35.77 -5.47 -18.46
N PRO A 13 -34.56 -4.92 -18.58
CA PRO A 13 -33.40 -5.75 -18.86
C PRO A 13 -33.20 -6.69 -17.66
N LEU A 14 -33.19 -8.00 -17.93
CA LEU A 14 -32.92 -8.98 -16.89
C LEU A 14 -31.52 -8.70 -16.30
N PRO A 15 -31.39 -8.75 -14.97
CA PRO A 15 -30.09 -8.56 -14.35
C PRO A 15 -29.12 -9.64 -14.84
N PRO A 16 -27.84 -9.31 -15.06
CA PRO A 16 -26.85 -10.29 -15.48
C PRO A 16 -26.74 -11.42 -14.46
N THR A 17 -26.94 -12.66 -14.90
CA THR A 17 -26.97 -13.87 -14.05
C THR A 17 -25.58 -14.30 -13.59
N GLU A 18 -24.52 -13.77 -14.17
CA GLU A 18 -23.14 -14.14 -13.85
C GLU A 18 -22.29 -12.91 -13.56
N PHE A 19 -21.67 -12.90 -12.39
CA PHE A 19 -20.55 -12.01 -12.12
C PHE A 19 -19.30 -12.66 -12.69
N PRO A 20 -18.49 -11.97 -13.52
CA PRO A 20 -17.21 -12.53 -13.92
C PRO A 20 -16.40 -12.81 -12.66
N ALA A 21 -15.98 -14.07 -12.49
CA ALA A 21 -15.05 -14.42 -11.44
C ALA A 21 -13.80 -13.55 -11.67
N ILE A 22 -13.62 -12.53 -10.83
CA ILE A 22 -12.35 -11.82 -10.72
C ILE A 22 -11.35 -12.89 -10.31
N LEU A 23 -10.66 -13.45 -11.30
CA LEU A 23 -9.37 -14.09 -11.07
C LEU A 23 -8.60 -13.07 -10.24
N SER A 24 -8.06 -13.49 -9.09
CA SER A 24 -7.38 -12.60 -8.15
C SER A 24 -6.23 -11.90 -8.86
N GLU A 25 -6.52 -10.76 -9.48
CA GLU A 25 -5.57 -9.89 -10.11
C GLU A 25 -4.86 -9.13 -8.99
N ARG A 26 -3.91 -9.79 -8.36
CA ARG A 26 -2.72 -9.09 -7.89
C ARG A 26 -1.87 -8.74 -9.12
N GLN A 27 -2.41 -7.91 -10.01
CA GLN A 27 -1.60 -7.21 -10.99
C GLN A 27 -0.81 -6.13 -10.26
N ILE A 28 0.34 -6.52 -9.73
CA ILE A 28 1.41 -5.57 -9.49
C ILE A 28 1.78 -5.02 -10.87
N HIS A 29 1.44 -3.76 -11.14
CA HIS A 29 1.94 -3.04 -12.31
C HIS A 29 3.45 -2.92 -12.17
N ILE A 30 4.19 -3.89 -12.73
CA ILE A 30 5.63 -3.77 -12.91
C ILE A 30 5.83 -2.75 -14.02
N ILE A 31 6.26 -1.55 -13.65
CA ILE A 31 6.76 -0.54 -14.57
C ILE A 31 7.93 -1.19 -15.31
N HIS A 32 7.75 -1.52 -16.59
CA HIS A 32 8.82 -2.07 -17.42
C HIS A 32 9.83 -0.95 -17.71
N VAL A 33 10.83 -0.81 -16.84
CA VAL A 33 12.02 0.00 -17.11
C VAL A 33 12.96 -0.88 -17.92
N GLN A 34 13.16 -0.54 -19.18
CA GLN A 34 14.11 -1.19 -20.07
C GLN A 34 15.54 -0.95 -19.54
N GLY A 35 16.15 -1.93 -18.88
CA GLY A 35 17.56 -1.86 -18.49
C GLY A 35 18.00 -2.93 -17.50
N PHE A 36 18.89 -3.81 -17.97
CA PHE A 36 19.71 -4.79 -17.24
C PHE A 36 18.97 -6.03 -16.71
N GLU A 37 19.18 -7.16 -17.38
CA GLU A 37 18.82 -8.52 -16.93
C GLU A 37 19.60 -8.86 -15.64
N THR A 38 19.16 -8.33 -14.50
CA THR A 38 19.48 -8.93 -13.21
C THR A 38 18.33 -9.86 -12.88
N GLU A 39 18.57 -11.17 -12.94
CA GLU A 39 17.63 -12.21 -12.47
C GLU A 39 17.14 -11.82 -11.06
N TYR A 40 15.91 -11.32 -10.98
CA TYR A 40 15.30 -10.98 -9.70
C TYR A 40 15.00 -12.30 -8.98
N LYS A 41 15.93 -12.72 -8.12
CA LYS A 41 15.65 -13.76 -7.14
C LYS A 41 14.88 -13.10 -6.00
N PRO A 42 13.58 -13.41 -5.79
CA PRO A 42 12.88 -12.95 -4.61
C PRO A 42 13.61 -13.56 -3.40
N SER A 43 14.43 -12.75 -2.73
CA SER A 43 15.15 -13.17 -1.54
C SER A 43 14.12 -13.44 -0.44
N GLY A 44 13.80 -14.72 -0.26
CA GLY A 44 13.06 -15.22 0.90
C GLY A 44 11.60 -14.79 0.96
N ILE A 45 10.71 -15.60 0.43
CA ILE A 45 9.28 -15.54 0.78
C ILE A 45 9.07 -15.92 2.27
N ASP A 46 10.10 -16.49 2.91
CA ASP A 46 10.04 -17.10 4.24
C ASP A 46 10.50 -16.17 5.39
N SER A 47 11.09 -15.00 5.09
CA SER A 47 11.61 -14.10 6.14
C SER A 47 11.14 -12.65 5.96
N PRO A 48 10.61 -11.99 7.01
CA PRO A 48 10.22 -10.60 6.92
C PRO A 48 11.44 -9.70 6.64
N GLN A 49 11.28 -8.78 5.68
CA GLN A 49 12.28 -7.75 5.44
C GLN A 49 12.36 -6.82 6.65
N LEU A 50 13.53 -6.74 7.27
CA LEU A 50 13.80 -5.84 8.38
C LEU A 50 14.14 -4.46 7.83
N PHE A 51 13.58 -3.43 8.45
CA PHE A 51 13.98 -2.05 8.22
C PHE A 51 15.26 -1.74 8.98
N PHE A 52 16.18 -1.05 8.33
CA PHE A 52 17.38 -0.47 8.96
C PHE A 52 17.15 0.98 9.42
N GLN A 53 18.06 1.52 10.24
CA GLN A 53 17.94 2.88 10.79
C GLN A 53 17.78 3.97 9.69
N ILE A 54 18.52 3.83 8.59
CA ILE A 54 18.45 4.74 7.44
C ILE A 54 17.09 4.65 6.76
N GLU A 55 16.60 3.43 6.51
CA GLU A 55 15.32 3.21 5.86
C GLU A 55 14.15 3.71 6.71
N LEU A 56 14.21 3.48 8.03
CA LEU A 56 13.22 4.01 8.97
C LEU A 56 13.20 5.54 8.94
N ASN A 57 14.38 6.18 8.95
CA ASN A 57 14.49 7.64 8.90
C ASN A 57 13.95 8.19 7.56
N ASP A 58 14.38 7.62 6.44
CA ASP A 58 13.91 8.01 5.12
C ASP A 58 12.40 7.81 4.98
N LEU A 59 11.85 6.70 5.50
CA LEU A 59 10.41 6.47 5.54
C LEU A 59 9.68 7.55 6.34
N THR A 60 10.16 7.89 7.54
CA THR A 60 9.54 8.95 8.36
C THR A 60 9.61 10.32 7.68
N ARG A 61 10.70 10.61 6.95
CA ARG A 61 10.88 11.86 6.20
C ARG A 61 9.99 11.92 4.96
N ASN A 62 9.95 10.84 4.18
CA ASN A 62 9.15 10.74 2.96
C ASN A 62 7.65 10.82 3.25
N LEU A 63 7.22 10.28 4.39
CA LEU A 63 5.84 10.37 4.87
C LEU A 63 5.53 11.71 5.57
N GLY A 64 6.52 12.57 5.84
CA GLY A 64 6.33 13.84 6.53
C GLY A 64 5.72 13.69 7.93
N LEU A 65 6.06 12.62 8.65
CA LEU A 65 5.44 12.31 9.93
C LEU A 65 5.83 13.33 11.01
N SER A 66 4.87 13.70 11.85
CA SER A 66 5.15 14.39 13.10
C SER A 66 5.97 13.49 14.03
N LYS A 67 6.65 14.07 15.02
CA LYS A 67 7.46 13.33 15.99
C LYS A 67 6.68 12.16 16.62
N GLU A 68 5.48 12.42 17.13
CA GLU A 68 4.66 11.41 17.80
C GLU A 68 4.22 10.30 16.85
N ALA A 69 3.89 10.65 15.60
CA ALA A 69 3.53 9.67 14.58
C ALA A 69 4.73 8.80 14.18
N ALA A 70 5.93 9.38 14.09
CA ALA A 70 7.16 8.66 13.80
C ALA A 70 7.57 7.71 14.94
N GLU A 71 7.45 8.15 16.20
CA GLU A 71 7.67 7.30 17.38
C GLU A 71 6.65 6.14 17.44
N LEU A 72 5.38 6.43 17.15
CA LEU A 72 4.34 5.39 17.09
C LEU A 72 4.63 4.39 15.96
N LEU A 73 5.03 4.85 14.78
CA LEU A 73 5.44 3.99 13.67
C LEU A 73 6.60 3.07 14.07
N ALA A 74 7.67 3.64 14.63
CA ALA A 74 8.83 2.89 15.09
C ALA A 74 8.45 1.84 16.15
N SER A 75 7.61 2.20 17.11
CA SER A 75 7.07 1.27 18.12
C SER A 75 6.27 0.13 17.47
N ARG A 76 5.42 0.42 16.48
CA ARG A 76 4.65 -0.61 15.77
C ARG A 76 5.55 -1.55 14.97
N LEU A 77 6.58 -1.03 14.30
CA LEU A 77 7.54 -1.83 13.56
C LEU A 77 8.39 -2.72 14.50
N LYS A 78 8.78 -2.19 15.66
CA LYS A 78 9.49 -2.95 16.71
C LYS A 78 8.64 -4.10 17.23
N ASN A 79 7.38 -3.83 17.57
CA ASN A 79 6.45 -4.86 18.04
C ASN A 79 6.20 -5.96 17.00
N LYS A 80 6.23 -5.63 15.71
CA LYS A 80 6.10 -6.59 14.62
C LYS A 80 7.39 -7.32 14.26
N ARG A 81 8.50 -7.07 14.99
CA ARG A 81 9.84 -7.62 14.68
C ARG A 81 10.26 -7.32 13.24
N LEU A 82 9.90 -6.14 12.75
CA LEU A 82 10.26 -5.62 11.43
C LEU A 82 11.42 -4.62 11.50
N LEU A 83 12.00 -4.40 12.67
CA LEU A 83 13.21 -3.60 12.84
C LEU A 83 14.36 -4.54 13.20
N ALA A 84 15.56 -4.25 12.71
CA ALA A 84 16.75 -4.91 13.22
C ALA A 84 16.93 -4.61 14.72
N ASP A 85 17.52 -5.57 15.45
CA ASP A 85 17.56 -5.55 16.92
C ASP A 85 18.28 -4.31 17.51
N ASP A 86 19.23 -3.72 16.76
CA ASP A 86 20.04 -2.58 17.20
C ASP A 86 19.49 -1.20 16.82
N ILE A 87 18.23 -1.10 16.38
CA ILE A 87 17.67 0.17 15.92
C ILE A 87 16.97 0.90 17.06
N SER A 88 17.52 2.05 17.44
CA SER A 88 16.90 2.99 18.36
C SER A 88 16.45 4.26 17.64
N PHE A 89 15.18 4.59 17.79
CA PHE A 89 14.63 5.80 17.20
C PHE A 89 15.02 7.03 18.03
N TYR A 90 15.72 7.98 17.41
CA TYR A 90 16.08 9.27 18.02
C TYR A 90 15.56 10.40 17.14
N TRP A 91 14.80 11.32 17.74
CA TRP A 91 14.35 12.54 17.09
C TRP A 91 15.31 13.69 17.42
N TYR A 92 16.05 14.18 16.43
CA TYR A 92 16.90 15.36 16.60
C TYR A 92 16.01 16.60 16.70
N ARG A 93 15.90 17.19 17.90
CA ARG A 93 15.26 18.50 18.08
C ARG A 93 16.24 19.59 17.63
N ASN A 94 15.76 20.52 16.81
CA ASN A 94 16.46 21.65 16.18
C ASN A 94 17.35 21.32 14.98
N ARG A 95 16.77 21.53 13.78
CA ARG A 95 17.50 22.01 12.61
C ARG A 95 16.95 23.39 12.24
N GLU A 96 17.26 24.38 13.07
CA GLU A 96 17.04 25.79 12.72
C GLU A 96 18.40 26.48 12.68
N LYS A 97 18.71 27.06 11.51
CA LYS A 97 19.63 28.18 11.31
C LYS A 97 18.95 29.13 10.34
#